data_AF-A0A958Y5U4-F1
#
_entry.id   AF-A0A958Y5U4-F1
#
_cell.length_a   1.000
_cell.length_b   1.000
_cell.length_c   1.000
_cell.angle_alpha   90.00
_cell.angle_beta   90.00
_cell.angle_gamma   90.00
#
_symmetry.space_group_name_H-M   'P 1'
#
loop_
_entity.id
_entity.type
_entity.pdbx_description
1 polymer ?
#
loop_
_entity_poly.entity_id
_entity_poly.type
_entity_poly.pdbx_seq_one_letter_code
_entity_poly.pdbx_strand_id
1 'polypeptide(L)'
;MRCPSRLIPLFVFLLSYLCPPPLNSNCRTRPPFSGYSFISPLILNPELNGAPYFVDFEALERYYQKKGNPQIQGNIEEWHERYCEAPRFQDIGRLIYQASITDLDQL
;
A
#
# COMPACT_ATOMS: atom_id res chain seq x y z
N MET A 1 -7.10 83.92 -0.62
CA MET A 1 -6.03 83.24 -1.40
C MET A 1 -5.41 82.17 -0.51
N ARG A 2 -5.66 80.87 -0.77
CA ARG A 2 -5.08 79.75 0.00
C ARG A 2 -3.90 79.18 -0.79
N CYS A 3 -2.72 79.16 -0.18
CA CYS A 3 -1.51 78.58 -0.74
C CYS A 3 -1.70 77.05 -0.89
N PRO A 4 -1.45 76.44 -2.06
CA PRO A 4 -1.57 74.99 -2.20
C PRO A 4 -0.43 74.32 -1.43
N SER A 5 -0.80 73.51 -0.44
CA SER A 5 0.12 72.75 0.40
C SER A 5 0.93 71.76 -0.45
N ARG A 6 2.20 72.10 -0.73
CA ARG A 6 3.17 71.20 -1.38
C ARG A 6 3.55 69.98 -0.51
N LEU A 7 3.03 69.87 0.72
CA LEU A 7 3.27 68.75 1.63
C LEU A 7 2.50 67.50 1.21
N ILE A 8 1.33 67.65 0.56
CA ILE A 8 0.49 66.52 0.14
C ILE A 8 1.19 65.66 -0.94
N PRO A 9 1.72 66.20 -2.04
CA PRO A 9 2.40 65.36 -3.04
C PRO A 9 3.68 64.73 -2.50
N LEU A 10 4.41 65.42 -1.61
CA LEU A 10 5.61 64.87 -0.96
C LEU A 10 5.26 63.69 -0.05
N PHE A 11 4.19 63.81 0.72
CA PHE A 11 3.71 62.75 1.61
C PHE A 11 3.25 61.52 0.83
N VAL A 12 2.54 61.70 -0.29
CA VAL A 12 2.13 60.61 -1.18
C VAL A 12 3.35 59.92 -1.82
N PHE A 13 4.38 60.68 -2.22
CA PHE A 13 5.62 60.12 -2.75
C PHE A 13 6.42 59.36 -1.69
N LEU A 14 6.45 59.84 -0.45
CA LEU A 14 7.14 59.15 0.63
C LEU A 14 6.45 57.82 0.96
N LEU A 15 5.11 57.81 1.01
CA LEU A 15 4.29 56.62 1.26
C LEU A 15 4.46 55.54 0.19
N SER A 16 4.69 55.90 -1.08
CA SER A 16 4.97 54.91 -2.14
C SER A 16 6.35 54.29 -2.04
N TYR A 17 7.36 55.02 -1.53
CA TYR A 17 8.70 54.47 -1.26
C TYR A 17 8.76 53.61 0.01
N LEU A 18 7.90 53.87 0.99
CA LEU A 18 7.80 53.12 2.25
C LEU A 18 6.93 51.86 2.13
N CYS A 19 6.23 51.66 1.02
CA CYS A 19 5.44 50.46 0.78
C CYS A 19 6.37 49.36 0.21
N PRO A 20 6.72 48.32 0.99
CA PRO A 20 7.46 47.19 0.44
C PRO A 20 6.64 46.60 -0.72
N PRO A 21 7.29 46.16 -1.81
CA PRO A 21 6.56 45.49 -2.89
C PRO A 21 5.76 44.32 -2.29
N PRO A 22 4.56 44.03 -2.83
CA PRO A 22 3.78 42.89 -2.35
C PRO A 22 4.69 41.67 -2.39
N LEU A 23 4.92 41.06 -1.22
CA LEU A 23 5.58 39.76 -1.15
C LEU A 23 4.71 38.83 -2.01
N ASN A 24 5.21 38.53 -3.19
CA ASN A 24 4.76 37.41 -4.01
C ASN A 24 4.87 36.19 -3.11
N SER A 25 3.72 35.78 -2.56
CA SER A 25 3.61 34.67 -1.66
C SER A 25 3.79 33.37 -2.45
N ASN A 26 5.00 33.10 -2.91
CA ASN A 26 5.49 31.75 -3.15
C ASN A 26 5.83 31.08 -1.79
N CYS A 27 5.06 31.40 -0.75
CA CYS A 27 5.00 30.66 0.48
C CYS A 27 4.29 29.33 0.19
N ARG A 28 5.08 28.38 -0.31
CA ARG A 28 5.02 26.92 -0.20
C ARG A 28 5.38 26.25 -1.52
N THR A 29 6.60 26.47 -1.99
CA THR A 29 7.38 25.30 -2.43
C THR A 29 7.65 24.50 -1.16
N ARG A 30 6.75 23.56 -0.81
CA ARG A 30 7.23 22.37 -0.11
C ARG A 30 8.41 21.88 -0.95
N PRO A 31 9.59 21.62 -0.37
CA PRO A 31 10.65 20.98 -1.13
C PRO A 31 10.03 19.76 -1.83
N PRO A 32 10.37 19.49 -3.11
CA PRO A 32 9.88 18.30 -3.77
C PRO A 32 10.10 17.13 -2.82
N PHE A 33 9.07 16.32 -2.63
CA PHE A 33 9.09 15.21 -1.70
C PHE A 33 10.38 14.40 -1.92
N SER A 34 11.27 14.45 -0.94
CA SER A 34 12.52 13.70 -0.94
C SER A 34 12.32 12.54 0.04
N GLY A 35 11.80 11.45 -0.50
CA GLY A 35 11.46 10.26 0.27
C GLY A 35 10.96 9.16 -0.64
N TYR A 36 10.52 8.05 -0.04
CA TYR A 36 9.95 6.92 -0.77
C TYR A 36 8.43 7.05 -0.85
N SER A 37 7.88 6.97 -2.05
CA SER A 37 6.45 6.77 -2.27
C SER A 37 6.20 5.29 -2.53
N PHE A 38 5.31 4.68 -1.76
CA PHE A 38 4.89 3.30 -1.99
C PHE A 38 3.71 3.28 -2.96
N ILE A 39 3.68 2.29 -3.86
CA ILE A 39 2.52 2.04 -4.70
C ILE A 39 1.35 1.58 -3.82
N SER A 40 0.14 2.03 -4.11
CA SER A 40 -1.05 1.53 -3.41
C SER A 40 -1.27 0.07 -3.79
N PRO A 41 -1.35 -0.87 -2.82
CA PRO A 41 -1.74 -2.26 -3.07
C PRO A 41 -3.07 -2.40 -3.82
N LEU A 42 -4.00 -1.47 -3.60
CA LEU A 42 -5.37 -1.51 -4.09
C LEU A 42 -5.49 -1.38 -5.61
N ILE A 43 -4.43 -0.90 -6.29
CA ILE A 43 -4.42 -0.75 -7.76
C ILE A 43 -3.76 -1.93 -8.47
N LEU A 44 -3.26 -2.92 -7.74
CA LEU A 44 -2.57 -4.07 -8.31
C LEU A 44 -3.55 -5.19 -8.64
N ASN A 45 -3.45 -5.71 -9.86
CA ASN A 45 -4.20 -6.89 -10.26
C ASN A 45 -3.59 -8.14 -9.58
N PRO A 46 -4.36 -8.90 -8.77
CA PRO A 46 -3.88 -10.10 -8.09
C PRO A 46 -3.43 -11.22 -9.05
N GLU A 47 -3.75 -11.13 -10.35
CA GLU A 47 -3.32 -12.08 -11.38
C GLU A 47 -1.91 -11.84 -11.91
N LEU A 48 -1.26 -10.72 -11.57
CA LEU A 48 0.09 -10.41 -12.05
C LEU A 48 1.15 -11.27 -11.33
N ASN A 49 2.17 -11.70 -12.08
CA ASN A 49 3.35 -12.33 -11.50
C ASN A 49 4.00 -11.37 -10.48
N GLY A 50 4.09 -11.79 -9.22
CA GLY A 50 4.61 -10.96 -8.12
C GLY A 50 3.56 -10.18 -7.33
N ALA A 51 2.27 -10.27 -7.68
CA ALA A 51 1.19 -9.72 -6.87
C ALA A 51 1.27 -10.09 -5.37
N PRO A 52 1.64 -11.33 -4.95
CA PRO A 52 1.76 -11.68 -3.54
C PRO A 52 2.66 -10.78 -2.69
N TYR A 53 3.61 -10.07 -3.30
CA TYR A 53 4.52 -9.17 -2.58
C TYR A 53 3.94 -7.79 -2.30
N PHE A 54 2.80 -7.46 -2.90
CA PHE A 54 2.28 -6.11 -2.91
C PHE A 54 0.77 -6.00 -2.68
N VAL A 55 -0.01 -7.05 -2.93
CA VAL A 55 -1.45 -7.04 -2.66
C VAL A 55 -1.73 -7.38 -1.19
N ASP A 56 -2.88 -6.93 -0.72
CA ASP A 56 -3.39 -7.32 0.59
C ASP A 56 -3.59 -8.84 0.71
N PHE A 57 -3.25 -9.41 1.87
CA PHE A 57 -3.32 -10.84 2.12
C PHE A 57 -4.74 -11.40 1.99
N GLU A 58 -5.78 -10.66 2.40
CA GLU A 58 -7.18 -11.09 2.27
C GLU A 58 -7.62 -11.11 0.80
N ALA A 59 -7.15 -10.15 0.00
CA ALA A 59 -7.38 -10.14 -1.44
C ALA A 59 -6.70 -11.33 -2.14
N LEU A 60 -5.47 -11.64 -1.73
CA LEU A 60 -4.71 -12.78 -2.25
C LEU A 60 -5.34 -14.12 -1.86
N GLU A 61 -5.76 -14.25 -0.60
CA GLU A 61 -6.39 -15.45 -0.09
C GLU A 61 -7.73 -15.70 -0.80
N ARG A 62 -8.58 -14.67 -0.96
CA ARG A 62 -9.82 -14.78 -1.74
C ARG A 62 -9.59 -15.15 -3.20
N TYR A 63 -8.50 -14.67 -3.80
CA TYR A 63 -8.13 -15.04 -5.17
C TYR A 63 -7.79 -16.53 -5.26
N TYR A 64 -6.95 -17.03 -4.36
CA TYR A 64 -6.57 -18.44 -4.35
C TYR A 64 -7.73 -19.34 -3.94
N GLN A 65 -8.50 -19.04 -2.90
CA GLN A 65 -9.69 -19.81 -2.51
C GLN A 65 -10.64 -20.08 -3.69
N LYS A 66 -10.81 -19.12 -4.61
CA LYS A 66 -11.65 -19.29 -5.82
C LYS A 66 -11.05 -20.22 -6.87
N LYS A 67 -9.73 -20.40 -6.90
CA LYS A 67 -9.02 -21.26 -7.86
C LYS A 67 -8.70 -22.66 -7.32
N GLY A 68 -9.20 -22.98 -6.12
CA GLY A 68 -8.77 -24.15 -5.35
C GLY A 68 -7.65 -23.77 -4.38
N ASN A 69 -7.39 -24.58 -3.36
CA ASN A 69 -6.39 -24.21 -2.36
C ASN A 69 -5.00 -24.79 -2.74
N PRO A 70 -4.12 -24.06 -3.45
CA PRO A 70 -2.80 -24.55 -3.83
C PRO A 70 -1.93 -24.87 -2.60
N GLN A 71 -2.21 -24.24 -1.46
CA GLN A 71 -1.55 -24.57 -0.20
C GLN A 71 -1.90 -25.99 0.25
N ILE A 72 -3.16 -26.42 0.10
CA ILE A 72 -3.55 -27.81 0.43
C ILE A 72 -2.79 -28.78 -0.45
N GLN A 73 -2.77 -28.55 -1.77
CA GLN A 73 -2.06 -29.43 -2.70
C GLN A 73 -0.55 -29.48 -2.39
N GLY A 74 0.09 -28.31 -2.23
CA GLY A 74 1.52 -28.24 -1.90
C GLY A 74 1.86 -28.89 -0.56
N ASN A 75 1.00 -28.75 0.45
CA ASN A 75 1.18 -29.44 1.72
C ASN A 75 1.11 -30.97 1.56
N ILE A 76 0.16 -31.49 0.77
CA ILE A 76 0.05 -32.94 0.54
C ILE A 76 1.28 -33.45 -0.22
N GLU A 77 1.76 -32.70 -1.21
CA GLU A 77 2.98 -33.01 -1.97
C GLU A 77 4.22 -33.04 -1.07
N GLU A 78 4.43 -32.02 -0.25
CA GLU A 78 5.56 -31.97 0.67
C GLU A 78 5.55 -33.16 1.64
N TRP A 79 4.38 -33.51 2.18
CA TRP A 79 4.26 -34.64 3.09
C TRP A 79 4.50 -35.98 2.36
N HIS A 80 4.03 -36.13 1.13
CA HIS A 80 4.31 -37.31 0.32
C HIS A 80 5.82 -37.50 0.12
N GLU A 81 6.51 -36.44 -0.29
CA GLU A 81 7.97 -36.44 -0.47
C GLU A 81 8.72 -36.72 0.85
N ARG A 82 8.28 -36.09 1.95
CA ARG A 82 8.91 -36.22 3.28
C ARG A 82 8.85 -37.65 3.82
N TYR A 83 7.81 -38.41 3.50
CA TYR A 83 7.66 -39.81 3.87
C TYR A 83 8.07 -40.76 2.74
N CYS A 84 9.07 -40.36 1.94
CA CYS A 84 9.68 -41.16 0.89
C CYS A 84 8.65 -41.72 -0.11
N GLU A 85 7.64 -40.92 -0.44
CA GLU A 85 6.60 -41.23 -1.43
C GLU A 85 5.77 -42.49 -1.07
N ALA A 86 5.89 -43.00 0.16
CA ALA A 86 5.19 -44.20 0.60
C ALA A 86 3.67 -44.01 0.80
N PRO A 87 3.20 -42.96 1.50
CA PRO A 87 1.76 -42.75 1.68
C PRO A 87 1.11 -42.13 0.43
N ARG A 88 -0.08 -42.57 0.04
CA ARG A 88 -0.80 -41.99 -1.11
C ARG A 88 -1.27 -40.58 -0.77
N PHE A 89 -1.23 -39.66 -1.74
CA PHE A 89 -1.75 -38.28 -1.61
C PHE A 89 -3.15 -38.21 -0.98
N GLN A 90 -4.04 -39.13 -1.35
CA GLN A 90 -5.43 -39.17 -0.84
C GLN A 90 -5.49 -39.51 0.66
N ASP A 91 -4.61 -40.41 1.12
CA ASP A 91 -4.57 -40.82 2.53
C ASP A 91 -4.00 -39.68 3.39
N ILE A 92 -2.96 -39.00 2.91
CA ILE A 92 -2.40 -37.79 3.53
C ILE A 92 -3.47 -36.70 3.61
N GLY A 93 -4.17 -36.41 2.50
CA GLY A 93 -5.22 -35.39 2.46
C GLY A 93 -6.37 -35.69 3.41
N ARG A 94 -6.78 -36.95 3.52
CA ARG A 94 -7.79 -37.38 4.49
C ARG A 94 -7.31 -37.20 5.92
N LEU A 95 -6.10 -37.65 6.23
CA LEU A 95 -5.54 -37.55 7.58
C LEU A 95 -5.43 -36.10 8.07
N ILE A 96 -4.94 -35.20 7.21
CA ILE A 96 -4.64 -33.81 7.62
C ILE A 96 -5.90 -32.94 7.62
N TYR A 97 -6.79 -33.10 6.64
CA TYR A 97 -7.89 -32.14 6.42
C TYR A 97 -9.28 -32.70 6.68
N GLN A 98 -9.43 -34.01 6.91
CA GLN A 98 -10.74 -34.64 7.09
C GLN A 98 -10.84 -35.48 8.37
N ALA A 99 -9.73 -35.90 8.97
CA ALA A 99 -9.74 -36.66 10.20
C ALA A 99 -10.23 -35.79 11.37
N SER A 100 -11.13 -36.34 12.18
CA SER A 100 -11.52 -35.76 13.45
C SER A 100 -10.49 -36.09 14.53
N ILE A 101 -10.54 -35.37 15.66
CA ILE A 101 -9.69 -35.68 16.83
C ILE A 101 -9.92 -37.14 17.27
N THR A 102 -11.17 -37.60 17.25
CA THR A 102 -11.52 -38.98 17.59
C THR A 102 -10.86 -40.00 16.67
N ASP A 103 -10.77 -39.72 15.37
CA ASP A 103 -10.10 -40.62 14.41
C ASP A 103 -8.60 -40.73 14.71
N LEU A 104 -7.98 -39.64 15.17
CA LEU A 104 -6.55 -39.59 15.50
C LEU A 104 -6.23 -40.30 16.83
N ASP A 105 -7.13 -40.22 17.82
CA ASP A 105 -6.96 -40.90 19.11
C ASP A 105 -7.04 -42.44 18.99
N GLN A 106 -7.51 -42.96 17.85
CA GLN A 106 -7.68 -44.39 17.59
C GLN A 106 -6.61 -45.01 16.68
N LEU A 107 -5.60 -44.22 16.26
CA LEU A 107 -4.45 -44.68 15.46
C LEU A 107 -3.40 -45.37 16.33
#